data_AF-A0A3D1FXI6-F1
#
_entry.id   AF-A0A3D1FXI6-F1
#
_cell.length_a   1.000
_cell.length_b   1.000
_cell.length_c   1.000
_cell.angle_alpha   90.00
_cell.angle_beta   90.00
_cell.angle_gamma   90.00
#
_symmetry.space_group_name_H-M   'P 1'
#
loop_
_entity.id
_entity.type
_entity.pdbx_description
1 polymer ?
#
loop_
_entity_poly.entity_id
_entity_poly.type
_entity_poly.pdbx_seq_one_letter_code
_entity_poly.pdbx_strand_id
1 'polypeptide(L)'
;MKRFTSGLLTLALVLSSVVSTAHEGMWLPMLIKRLNMAEMQANGLNLTAEELYDINNASVKDAIVSLGGFCTGEIISDQGLMLTNHHCGYDAIRS
;
A
#
# COMPACT_ATOMS: atom_id res chain seq x y z
N MET A 1 0.72 -43.17 22.32
CA MET A 1 0.19 -42.62 21.05
C MET A 1 -0.18 -41.15 21.15
N LYS A 2 -1.09 -40.73 22.06
CA LYS A 2 -1.54 -39.32 22.20
C LYS A 2 -0.42 -38.28 22.42
N ARG A 3 0.63 -38.60 23.18
CA ARG A 3 1.79 -37.71 23.39
C ARG A 3 2.66 -37.55 22.14
N PHE A 4 2.79 -38.61 21.35
CA PHE A 4 3.54 -38.60 20.10
C PHE A 4 2.79 -37.83 19.00
N THR A 5 1.47 -38.05 18.89
CA THR A 5 0.62 -37.29 17.96
C THR A 5 0.57 -35.81 18.32
N SER A 6 0.54 -35.47 19.62
CA SER A 6 0.59 -34.09 20.07
C SER A 6 1.92 -33.42 19.72
N GLY A 7 3.05 -34.11 19.93
CA GLY A 7 4.37 -33.59 19.54
C GLY A 7 4.52 -33.39 18.03
N LEU A 8 3.97 -34.31 17.23
CA LEU A 8 3.99 -34.20 15.77
C LEU A 8 3.16 -33.02 15.26
N LEU A 9 2.00 -32.76 15.89
CA LEU A 9 1.13 -31.63 15.55
C LEU A 9 1.79 -30.29 15.88
N THR A 10 2.43 -30.18 17.05
CA THR A 10 3.18 -28.97 17.43
C THR A 10 4.34 -28.71 16.47
N LEU A 11 5.07 -29.77 16.07
CA LEU A 11 6.17 -29.66 15.13
C LEU A 11 5.68 -29.20 13.74
N ALA A 12 4.56 -29.75 13.26
CA ALA A 12 3.96 -29.34 11.99
C ALA A 12 3.52 -27.87 12.00
N LEU A 13 2.94 -27.39 13.10
CA LEU A 13 2.51 -26.00 13.23
C LEU A 13 3.70 -25.02 13.24
N VAL A 14 4.79 -25.38 13.92
CA VAL A 14 6.03 -24.59 13.92
C VAL A 14 6.70 -24.59 12.55
N LEU A 15 6.68 -25.71 11.82
CA LEU A 15 7.22 -25.77 10.46
C LEU A 15 6.38 -24.93 9.49
N SER A 16 5.05 -24.89 9.65
CA SER A 16 4.17 -24.10 8.76
C SER A 16 4.39 -22.59 8.84
N SER A 17 4.77 -22.03 10.00
CA SER A 17 5.02 -20.60 10.13
C SER A 17 6.33 -20.13 9.51
N VAL A 18 7.27 -21.05 9.25
CA VAL A 18 8.54 -20.75 8.57
C VAL A 18 8.35 -20.61 7.05
N VAL A 19 7.27 -21.17 6.50
CA VAL A 19 7.02 -21.23 5.05
C VAL A 19 6.05 -20.13 4.57
N SER A 20 5.35 -19.45 5.49
CA SER A 20 4.45 -18.36 5.11
C SER A 20 5.22 -17.08 4.79
N THR A 21 5.01 -16.52 3.59
CA THR A 21 5.47 -15.19 3.20
C THR A 21 4.25 -14.30 2.95
N ALA A 22 4.18 -13.13 3.59
CA ALA A 22 3.13 -12.14 3.35
C ALA A 22 3.61 -11.16 2.27
N HIS A 23 2.82 -10.98 1.21
CA HIS A 23 3.07 -9.99 0.15
C HIS A 23 2.20 -8.72 0.31
N GLU A 24 1.22 -8.73 1.23
CA GLU A 24 0.30 -7.60 1.45
C GLU A 24 0.89 -6.57 2.44
N GLY A 25 0.51 -5.30 2.29
CA GLY A 25 0.84 -4.25 3.26
C GLY A 25 0.44 -2.85 2.82
N MET A 26 0.12 -1.99 3.81
CA MET A 26 0.05 -0.55 3.64
C MET A 26 1.39 0.05 4.06
N TRP A 27 2.17 0.50 3.09
CA TRP A 27 3.54 0.94 3.30
C TRP A 27 3.61 2.44 3.53
N LEU A 28 4.50 2.87 4.42
CA LEU A 28 4.80 4.28 4.58
C LEU A 28 5.57 4.77 3.34
N PRO A 29 5.07 5.76 2.57
CA PRO A 29 5.71 6.21 1.33
C PRO A 29 7.18 6.62 1.52
N MET A 30 7.52 7.22 2.66
CA MET A 30 8.90 7.62 2.99
C MET A 30 9.89 6.46 3.08
N LEU A 31 9.41 5.22 3.23
CA LEU A 31 10.24 4.03 3.43
C LEU A 31 10.28 3.10 2.21
N ILE A 32 9.53 3.39 1.14
CA ILE A 32 9.40 2.51 -0.03
C ILE A 32 10.74 2.24 -0.70
N LYS A 33 11.62 3.25 -0.76
CA LYS A 33 12.98 3.13 -1.31
C LYS A 33 13.76 2.01 -0.64
N ARG A 34 13.63 1.90 0.69
CA ARG A 34 14.36 0.94 1.50
C ARG A 34 13.68 -0.43 1.53
N LEU A 35 12.35 -0.47 1.53
CA LEU A 35 11.59 -1.67 1.89
C LEU A 35 10.95 -2.37 0.70
N ASN A 36 10.54 -1.65 -0.35
CA ASN A 36 9.60 -2.18 -1.35
C ASN A 36 10.05 -2.03 -2.81
N MET A 37 10.95 -1.10 -3.13
CA MET A 37 11.28 -0.77 -4.53
C MET A 37 11.74 -1.97 -5.37
N ALA A 38 12.57 -2.86 -4.79
CA ALA A 38 13.04 -4.04 -5.50
C ALA A 38 11.88 -4.95 -5.93
N GLU A 39 10.90 -5.15 -5.04
CA GLU A 39 9.70 -5.92 -5.34
C GLU A 39 8.78 -5.19 -6.31
N MET A 40 8.56 -3.87 -6.13
CA MET A 40 7.73 -3.07 -7.01
C MET A 40 8.26 -3.09 -8.46
N GLN A 41 9.58 -2.97 -8.64
CA GLN A 41 10.24 -3.07 -9.95
C GLN A 41 10.17 -4.48 -10.53
N ALA A 42 10.34 -5.52 -9.70
CA ALA A 42 10.15 -6.91 -10.12
C ALA A 42 8.71 -7.18 -10.61
N ASN A 43 7.73 -6.45 -10.07
CA ASN A 43 6.32 -6.48 -10.49
C ASN A 43 6.00 -5.51 -11.65
N GLY A 44 7.00 -4.89 -12.27
CA GLY A 44 6.84 -4.09 -13.48
C GLY A 44 6.66 -2.58 -13.27
N LEU A 45 6.85 -2.07 -12.05
CA LEU A 45 6.87 -0.63 -11.84
C LEU A 45 8.10 -0.02 -12.50
N ASN A 46 7.88 1.00 -13.33
CA ASN A 46 8.93 1.68 -14.09
C ASN A 46 9.30 3.07 -13.53
N LEU A 47 8.76 3.43 -12.37
CA LEU A 47 9.08 4.67 -11.64
C LEU A 47 10.22 4.44 -10.65
N THR A 48 10.98 5.49 -10.38
CA THR A 48 11.95 5.57 -9.30
C THR A 48 11.26 5.81 -7.95
N ALA A 49 12.00 5.63 -6.86
CA ALA A 49 11.46 5.87 -5.53
C ALA A 49 11.15 7.36 -5.31
N GLU A 50 12.00 8.23 -5.86
CA GLU A 50 11.91 9.68 -5.78
C GLU A 50 10.70 10.20 -6.59
N GLU A 51 10.40 9.61 -7.75
CA GLU A 51 9.19 9.93 -8.50
C GLU A 51 7.91 9.58 -7.74
N LEU A 52 7.93 8.55 -6.88
CA LEU A 52 6.80 8.22 -6.01
C LEU A 52 6.74 9.16 -4.79
N TYR A 53 7.85 9.31 -4.08
CA TYR A 53 7.96 10.11 -2.87
C TYR A 53 9.32 10.81 -2.78
N ASP A 54 9.30 12.15 -2.81
CA ASP A 54 10.44 13.00 -2.47
C ASP A 54 9.97 14.10 -1.49
N ILE A 55 10.81 14.49 -0.53
CA ILE A 55 10.49 15.55 0.44
C ILE A 55 10.75 16.93 -0.16
N ASN A 56 11.74 17.05 -1.04
CA ASN A 56 12.28 18.30 -1.54
C ASN A 56 11.82 18.63 -2.96
N ASN A 57 11.51 17.61 -3.76
CA ASN A 57 11.09 17.76 -5.15
C ASN A 57 9.64 17.31 -5.34
N ALA A 58 9.05 17.71 -6.46
CA ALA A 58 7.72 17.23 -6.85
C ALA A 58 7.74 15.72 -7.09
N SER A 59 6.73 15.01 -6.59
CA SER A 59 6.55 13.57 -6.80
C SER A 59 5.06 13.21 -6.90
N VAL A 60 4.73 11.93 -7.16
CA VAL A 60 3.34 11.45 -7.21
C VAL A 60 2.57 11.78 -5.94
N LYS A 61 3.24 11.82 -4.76
CA LYS A 61 2.60 12.18 -3.48
C LYS A 61 1.85 13.51 -3.56
N ASP A 62 2.33 14.47 -4.35
CA ASP A 62 1.80 15.83 -4.40
C ASP A 62 0.47 15.91 -5.16
N ALA A 63 0.18 14.90 -5.99
CA ALA A 63 -1.09 14.76 -6.68
C ALA A 63 -2.14 14.01 -5.85
N ILE A 64 -1.77 13.35 -4.75
CA ILE A 64 -2.69 12.55 -3.93
C ILE A 64 -3.16 13.37 -2.73
N VAL A 65 -4.47 13.47 -2.54
CA VAL A 65 -5.07 14.31 -1.50
C VAL A 65 -6.01 13.51 -0.59
N SER A 66 -5.99 13.86 0.69
CA SER A 66 -7.01 13.40 1.65
C SER A 66 -8.24 14.28 1.54
N LEU A 67 -9.41 13.66 1.39
CA LEU A 67 -10.70 14.37 1.36
C LEU A 67 -11.36 14.43 2.75
N GLY A 68 -10.63 14.07 3.80
CA GLY A 68 -11.20 13.76 5.10
C GLY A 68 -11.91 12.39 5.12
N GLY A 69 -12.06 11.82 6.32
CA GLY A 69 -12.63 10.47 6.47
C GLY A 69 -11.79 9.37 5.81
N PHE A 70 -12.46 8.39 5.18
CA PHE A 70 -11.83 7.24 4.50
C PHE A 70 -11.72 7.42 2.97
N CYS A 71 -11.80 8.66 2.47
CA CYS A 71 -11.75 8.95 1.03
C CYS A 71 -10.42 9.56 0.60
N THR A 72 -10.02 9.23 -0.62
CA THR A 72 -8.84 9.76 -1.31
C THR A 72 -9.29 10.40 -2.62
N GLY A 73 -8.55 11.40 -3.07
CA GLY A 73 -8.67 11.93 -4.42
C GLY A 73 -7.32 12.18 -5.04
N GLU A 74 -7.34 12.51 -6.33
CA GLU A 74 -6.14 12.76 -7.13
C GLU A 74 -6.30 13.96 -8.05
N ILE A 75 -5.26 14.79 -8.15
CA ILE A 75 -5.19 15.93 -9.06
C ILE A 75 -4.75 15.46 -10.45
N ILE A 76 -5.53 15.80 -11.47
CA ILE A 76 -5.33 15.33 -12.87
C ILE A 76 -5.14 16.46 -13.89
N SER A 77 -5.07 17.73 -13.44
CA SER A 77 -4.78 18.86 -14.33
C SER A 77 -3.99 19.96 -13.61
N ASP A 78 -3.33 20.82 -14.38
CA ASP A 78 -2.61 22.00 -13.88
C ASP A 78 -3.54 23.11 -13.34
N GLN A 79 -4.85 23.02 -13.60
CA GLN A 79 -5.87 23.92 -13.05
C GLN A 79 -6.53 23.36 -11.78
N GLY A 80 -6.01 22.26 -11.21
CA GLY A 80 -6.55 21.69 -9.97
C GLY A 80 -7.81 20.83 -10.14
N LEU A 81 -8.15 20.40 -11.36
CA LEU A 81 -9.17 19.36 -11.56
C LEU A 81 -8.80 18.10 -10.76
N MET A 82 -9.72 17.64 -9.92
CA MET A 82 -9.56 16.51 -9.02
C MET A 82 -10.58 15.41 -9.33
N LEU A 83 -10.14 14.16 -9.24
CA LEU A 83 -11.03 12.99 -9.28
C LEU A 83 -11.15 12.36 -7.89
N THR A 84 -12.31 11.75 -7.64
CA THR A 84 -12.56 10.86 -6.51
C THR A 84 -13.76 9.96 -6.84
N ASN A 85 -14.10 9.03 -5.95
CA ASN A 85 -15.26 8.17 -6.15
C ASN A 85 -16.58 8.94 -5.95
N HIS A 86 -17.62 8.51 -6.67
CA HIS A 86 -18.96 9.10 -6.55
C HIS A 86 -19.50 9.08 -5.11
N HIS A 87 -19.29 7.98 -4.37
CA HIS A 87 -19.73 7.87 -2.99
C HIS A 87 -18.95 8.80 -2.03
N CYS A 88 -17.72 9.18 -2.38
CA CYS A 88 -16.93 10.14 -1.63
C CYS A 88 -17.43 11.57 -1.86
N GLY A 89 -17.85 11.91 -3.08
CA GLY A 89 -18.42 13.21 -3.42
C GLY A 89 -19.92 13.35 -3.12
N TYR A 90 -20.58 12.29 -2.66
CA TYR A 90 -22.05 12.24 -2.60
C TYR A 90 -22.65 13.33 -1.72
N ASP A 91 -22.02 13.65 -0.59
CA ASP A 91 -22.50 14.69 0.33
C ASP A 91 -22.47 16.09 -0.30
N ALA A 92 -21.53 16.37 -1.20
CA ALA A 92 -21.47 17.62 -1.97
C ALA A 92 -22.45 17.64 -3.15
N ILE A 93 -22.84 16.48 -3.68
CA ILE A 93 -23.81 16.38 -4.78
C ILE A 93 -25.24 16.58 -4.26
N ARG A 94 -25.54 16.05 -3.08
CA ARG A 94 -26.89 16.08 -2.48
C ARG A 94 -27.23 17.37 -1.73
N SER A 95 -26.28 18.28 -1.55
CA SER A 95 -26.40 19.51 -0.74
C SER A 95 -27.10 20.64 -1.48
#